data_AF-A0A538IBG2-F1
#
_entry.id   AF-A0A538IBG2-F1
#
_cell.length_a   1.000
_cell.length_b   1.000
_cell.length_c   1.000
_cell.angle_alpha   90.00
_cell.angle_beta   90.00
_cell.angle_gamma   90.00
#
_symmetry.space_group_name_H-M   'P 1'
#
loop_
_entity.id
_entity.type
_entity.pdbx_description
1 polymer ?
#
loop_
_entity_poly.entity_id
_entity_poly.type
_entity_poly.pdbx_seq_one_letter_code
_entity_poly.pdbx_strand_id
1 'polypeptide(L)'
;ALALQQLAGRCGAVVALNAKTGAIYAMASSPTYNANLIEQPNGFAKIGRIKGACGDASALVNNATAGLYPPGSTFKMVTAAAALDSGAYTPSSTFFDPGYCVEYGQHVSNAGNPDQNGPETYGNVTLAQGFEHSINSVFCNVGKHIGGE
;
A
#
# COMPACT_ATOMS: atom_id res chain seq x y z
N ALA A 1 -9.68 21.01 0.16
CA ALA A 1 -9.97 21.08 -1.29
C ALA A 1 -8.90 20.37 -2.14
N LEU A 2 -7.61 20.72 -1.98
CA LEU A 2 -6.52 20.15 -2.79
C LEU A 2 -6.46 18.61 -2.78
N ALA A 3 -6.54 17.96 -1.61
CA ALA A 3 -6.46 16.49 -1.52
C ALA A 3 -7.57 15.78 -2.34
N LEU A 4 -8.79 16.30 -2.34
CA LEU A 4 -9.89 15.78 -3.16
C LEU A 4 -9.67 16.06 -4.65
N GLN A 5 -9.10 17.21 -5.01
CA GLN A 5 -8.74 17.52 -6.39
C GLN A 5 -7.65 16.58 -6.93
N GLN A 6 -6.65 16.24 -6.11
CA GLN A 6 -5.58 15.30 -6.47
C GLN A 6 -6.08 13.86 -6.63
N LEU A 7 -7.15 13.48 -5.93
CA LEU A 7 -7.83 12.21 -6.21
C LEU A 7 -8.45 12.20 -7.62
N ALA A 8 -8.75 13.36 -8.23
CA ALA A 8 -9.17 13.50 -9.63
C ALA A 8 -10.28 12.53 -10.06
N GLY A 9 -11.26 12.28 -9.17
CA GLY A 9 -12.36 11.34 -9.41
C GLY A 9 -12.00 9.85 -9.26
N ARG A 10 -10.74 9.52 -8.96
CA ARG A 10 -10.29 8.16 -8.62
C ARG A 10 -10.77 7.77 -7.23
N CYS A 11 -10.87 6.47 -7.04
CA CYS A 11 -11.30 5.84 -5.79
C CYS A 11 -10.12 5.72 -4.85
N GLY A 12 -10.35 6.00 -3.56
CA GLY A 12 -9.33 5.82 -2.53
C GLY A 12 -9.36 6.94 -1.52
N ALA A 13 -8.20 7.17 -0.90
CA ALA A 13 -8.05 8.13 0.17
C ALA A 13 -6.68 8.81 0.11
N VAL A 14 -6.61 9.99 0.74
CA VAL A 14 -5.37 10.73 0.96
C VAL A 14 -5.36 11.18 2.42
N VAL A 15 -4.25 10.92 3.12
CA VAL A 15 -4.00 11.42 4.47
C VAL A 15 -2.66 12.14 4.46
N ALA A 16 -2.64 13.38 4.94
CA ALA A 16 -1.43 14.13 5.21
C ALA A 16 -1.37 14.44 6.71
N LEU A 17 -0.29 14.04 7.36
CA LEU A 17 -0.15 14.16 8.81
C LEU A 17 1.26 14.61 9.22
N ASN A 18 1.34 15.15 10.43
CA ASN A 18 2.60 15.40 11.10
C ASN A 18 3.12 14.12 11.75
N ALA A 19 4.23 13.56 11.26
CA ALA A 19 4.77 12.30 11.77
C ALA A 19 5.23 12.37 13.24
N LYS A 20 5.55 13.56 13.77
CA LYS A 20 6.00 13.75 15.16
C LYS A 20 4.84 13.88 16.14
N THR A 21 3.74 14.51 15.73
CA THR A 21 2.62 14.85 16.64
C THR A 21 1.34 14.07 16.36
N GLY A 22 1.25 13.39 15.21
CA GLY A 22 0.03 12.73 14.74
C GLY A 22 -1.05 13.67 14.21
N ALA A 23 -0.81 15.00 14.19
CA ALA A 23 -1.79 15.96 13.72
C ALA A 23 -2.15 15.72 12.24
N ILE A 24 -3.44 15.59 11.94
CA ILE A 24 -3.94 15.41 10.57
C ILE A 24 -4.14 16.78 9.93
N TYR A 25 -3.39 17.06 8.87
CA TYR A 25 -3.52 18.30 8.08
C TYR A 25 -4.55 18.16 6.97
N ALA A 26 -4.70 16.96 6.42
CA ALA A 26 -5.74 16.66 5.45
C ALA A 26 -6.14 15.20 5.54
N MET A 27 -7.44 14.95 5.39
CA MET A 27 -8.01 13.63 5.19
C MET A 27 -9.08 13.74 4.10
N ALA A 28 -8.92 12.97 3.04
CA ALA A 28 -9.85 12.94 1.92
C ALA A 28 -10.21 11.50 1.58
N SER A 29 -11.46 11.28 1.24
CA SER A 29 -12.00 10.01 0.77
C SER A 29 -12.72 10.25 -0.55
N SER A 30 -12.59 9.34 -1.50
CA SER A 30 -13.32 9.34 -2.77
C SER A 30 -13.85 7.92 -3.07
N PRO A 31 -15.13 7.77 -3.43
CA PRO A 31 -16.10 8.84 -3.69
C PRO A 31 -16.53 9.58 -2.43
N THR A 32 -16.90 10.86 -2.57
CA THR A 32 -17.36 11.72 -1.47
C THR A 32 -18.75 12.28 -1.79
N TYR A 33 -19.35 13.00 -0.84
CA TYR A 33 -20.66 13.61 -0.99
C TYR A 33 -20.70 15.01 -0.37
N ASN A 34 -21.65 15.83 -0.82
CA ASN A 34 -21.95 17.10 -0.18
C ASN A 34 -22.76 16.84 1.10
N ALA A 35 -22.16 17.09 2.27
CA ALA A 35 -22.80 16.87 3.57
C ALA A 35 -24.10 17.67 3.75
N ASN A 36 -24.25 18.82 3.08
CA ASN A 36 -25.48 19.62 3.12
C ASN A 36 -26.69 18.88 2.51
N LEU A 37 -26.48 17.79 1.78
CA LEU A 37 -27.59 16.97 1.28
C LEU A 37 -28.30 16.22 2.41
N ILE A 38 -27.66 15.96 3.55
CA ILE A 38 -28.27 15.18 4.64
C ILE A 38 -29.57 15.82 5.13
N GLU A 39 -29.59 17.15 5.24
CA GLU A 39 -30.73 17.94 5.71
C GLU A 39 -31.85 18.11 4.65
N GLN A 40 -31.61 17.68 3.41
CA GLN A 40 -32.58 17.86 2.32
C GLN A 40 -33.57 16.69 2.24
N PRO A 41 -34.82 16.95 1.82
CA PRO A 41 -35.78 15.88 1.50
C PRO A 41 -35.17 14.86 0.52
N ASN A 42 -35.24 13.57 0.89
CA ASN A 42 -34.64 12.45 0.15
C ASN A 42 -33.11 12.53 -0.04
N GLY A 43 -32.41 13.38 0.71
CA GLY A 43 -30.98 13.63 0.54
C GLY A 43 -30.10 12.43 0.85
N PHE A 44 -30.39 11.70 1.93
CA PHE A 44 -29.67 10.47 2.25
C PHE A 44 -29.77 9.41 1.14
N ALA A 45 -30.96 9.23 0.58
CA ALA A 45 -31.17 8.32 -0.56
C ALA A 45 -30.39 8.76 -1.82
N LYS A 46 -30.21 10.07 -2.03
CA LYS A 46 -29.34 10.59 -3.10
C LYS A 46 -27.88 10.26 -2.84
N ILE A 47 -27.40 10.45 -1.61
CA ILE A 47 -26.02 10.10 -1.22
C ILE A 47 -25.76 8.61 -1.43
N GLY A 48 -26.68 7.73 -1.01
CA GLY A 48 -26.56 6.29 -1.18
C GLY A 48 -26.51 5.82 -2.65
N ARG A 49 -26.90 6.67 -3.61
CA ARG A 49 -26.81 6.40 -5.04
C ARG A 49 -25.54 6.96 -5.69
N ILE A 50 -24.71 7.71 -4.95
CA ILE A 50 -23.43 8.20 -5.47
C ILE A 50 -22.51 6.99 -5.64
N LYS A 51 -22.24 6.67 -6.90
CA LYS A 51 -21.26 5.68 -7.32
C LYS A 51 -20.14 6.45 -8.00
N GLY A 52 -18.92 6.38 -7.45
CA GLY A 52 -17.74 6.90 -8.13
C GLY A 52 -17.33 6.02 -9.31
N ALA A 53 -16.12 6.19 -9.83
CA ALA A 53 -15.50 5.22 -10.75
C ALA A 53 -15.12 3.88 -10.06
N CYS A 54 -15.82 3.53 -8.97
CA CYS A 54 -15.39 2.64 -7.90
C CYS A 54 -16.28 1.40 -7.77
N GLY A 55 -17.02 1.07 -8.83
CA GLY A 55 -18.04 0.03 -8.80
C GLY A 55 -19.03 0.29 -7.66
N ASP A 56 -19.13 -0.67 -6.74
CA ASP A 56 -20.11 -0.62 -5.66
C ASP A 56 -19.72 0.21 -4.43
N ALA A 57 -18.51 0.78 -4.39
CA ALA A 57 -18.05 1.56 -3.25
C ALA A 57 -19.02 2.71 -2.92
N SER A 58 -19.41 2.79 -1.66
CA SER A 58 -20.34 3.79 -1.16
C SER A 58 -19.61 5.09 -0.83
N ALA A 59 -20.19 6.23 -1.21
CA ALA A 59 -19.71 7.55 -0.80
C ALA A 59 -19.82 7.79 0.72
N LEU A 60 -20.61 6.98 1.44
CA LEU A 60 -20.73 7.04 2.90
C LEU A 60 -19.54 6.42 3.63
N VAL A 61 -18.68 5.66 2.93
CA VAL A 61 -17.50 5.05 3.53
C VAL A 61 -16.33 6.03 3.50
N ASN A 62 -15.73 6.25 4.66
CA ASN A 62 -14.46 6.95 4.75
C ASN A 62 -13.32 5.95 4.45
N ASN A 63 -12.82 5.95 3.22
CA ASN A 63 -11.74 5.07 2.77
C ASN A 63 -10.43 5.33 3.52
N ALA A 64 -10.25 6.49 4.15
CA ALA A 64 -9.04 6.80 4.90
C ALA A 64 -8.96 6.06 6.24
N THR A 65 -10.10 5.62 6.78
CA THR A 65 -10.16 5.01 8.13
C THR A 65 -10.83 3.64 8.14
N ALA A 66 -11.82 3.40 7.28
CA ALA A 66 -12.57 2.15 7.20
C ALA A 66 -12.24 1.32 5.95
N GLY A 67 -11.43 1.86 5.04
CA GLY A 67 -10.99 1.14 3.85
C GLY A 67 -9.95 0.07 4.22
N LEU A 68 -10.26 -1.19 3.92
CA LEU A 68 -9.32 -2.30 4.09
C LEU A 68 -8.71 -2.66 2.74
N TYR A 69 -7.41 -2.42 2.62
CA TYR A 69 -6.63 -2.69 1.42
C TYR A 69 -5.38 -3.48 1.80
N PRO A 70 -4.96 -4.47 0.98
CA PRO A 70 -3.63 -5.03 1.13
C PRO A 70 -2.59 -3.90 1.03
N PRO A 71 -1.68 -3.74 2.02
CA PRO A 71 -0.71 -2.64 2.02
C PRO A 71 0.33 -2.77 0.89
N GLY A 72 0.51 -3.97 0.34
CA GLY A 72 1.51 -4.27 -0.69
C GLY A 72 2.93 -3.92 -0.23
N SER A 73 3.77 -3.46 -1.15
CA SER A 73 5.17 -3.12 -0.86
C SER A 73 5.37 -2.02 0.19
N THR A 74 4.34 -1.23 0.53
CA THR A 74 4.47 -0.26 1.63
C THR A 74 4.75 -0.94 2.98
N PHE A 75 4.32 -2.20 3.16
CA PHE A 75 4.58 -2.99 4.36
C PHE A 75 6.04 -3.41 4.51
N LYS A 76 6.84 -3.36 3.43
CA LYS A 76 8.29 -3.69 3.49
C LYS A 76 9.06 -2.82 4.47
N MET A 77 8.58 -1.60 4.77
CA MET A 77 9.18 -0.78 5.83
C MET A 77 9.11 -1.48 7.20
N VAL A 78 7.97 -2.08 7.52
CA VAL A 78 7.77 -2.80 8.80
C VAL A 78 8.65 -4.04 8.84
N THR A 79 8.66 -4.83 7.76
CA THR A 79 9.50 -6.03 7.65
C THR A 79 11.00 -5.69 7.72
N ALA A 80 11.44 -4.62 7.06
CA ALA A 80 12.84 -4.18 7.11
C ALA A 80 13.23 -3.71 8.52
N ALA A 81 12.35 -2.96 9.20
CA ALA A 81 12.60 -2.52 10.57
C ALA A 81 12.76 -3.72 11.51
N ALA A 82 11.86 -4.71 11.45
CA ALA A 82 11.95 -5.93 12.25
C ALA A 82 13.22 -6.75 11.94
N ALA A 83 13.61 -6.83 10.67
CA ALA A 83 14.82 -7.53 10.24
C ALA A 83 16.11 -6.89 10.80
N LEU A 84 16.15 -5.56 10.86
CA LEU A 84 17.28 -4.83 11.45
C LEU A 84 17.27 -4.91 12.98
N ASP A 85 16.10 -4.78 13.60
CA ASP A 85 15.95 -4.81 15.07
C ASP A 85 16.29 -6.18 15.67
N SER A 86 15.98 -7.26 14.95
CA SER A 86 16.38 -8.62 15.36
C SER A 86 17.91 -8.83 15.34
N GLY A 87 18.69 -7.94 14.71
CA GLY A 87 20.13 -8.10 14.51
C GLY A 87 20.52 -9.18 13.48
N ALA A 88 19.54 -9.87 12.87
CA ALA A 88 19.78 -10.90 11.87
C ALA A 88 20.28 -10.33 10.54
N TYR A 89 19.95 -9.06 10.26
CA TYR A 89 20.31 -8.39 9.01
C TYR A 89 20.92 -7.02 9.23
N THR A 90 21.69 -6.59 8.24
CA THR A 90 22.19 -5.22 8.09
C THR A 90 21.73 -4.70 6.71
N PRO A 91 21.77 -3.37 6.46
CA PRO A 91 21.48 -2.84 5.13
C PRO A 91 22.35 -3.46 4.02
N SER A 92 23.58 -3.90 4.37
CA SER A 92 24.53 -4.55 3.46
C SER A 92 24.36 -6.08 3.34
N SER A 93 23.45 -6.71 4.08
CA SER A 93 23.20 -8.15 3.96
C SER A 93 22.80 -8.50 2.53
N THR A 94 23.44 -9.52 1.96
CA THR A 94 23.33 -9.85 0.54
C THR A 94 22.30 -10.92 0.24
N PHE A 95 21.65 -10.81 -0.89
CA PHE A 95 20.67 -11.75 -1.43
C PHE A 95 20.95 -11.99 -2.91
N PHE A 96 20.61 -13.19 -3.38
CA PHE A 96 20.50 -13.48 -4.80
C PHE A 96 19.03 -13.47 -5.19
N ASP A 97 18.66 -12.59 -6.12
CA ASP A 97 17.31 -12.46 -6.65
C ASP A 97 17.20 -13.09 -8.06
N PRO A 98 16.56 -14.29 -8.17
CA PRO A 98 16.25 -14.91 -9.46
C PRO A 98 14.91 -14.44 -10.04
N GLY A 99 14.30 -13.39 -9.48
CA GLY A 99 12.99 -12.88 -9.87
C GLY A 99 11.81 -13.41 -9.06
N TYR A 100 12.05 -14.32 -8.12
CA TYR A 100 11.02 -14.89 -7.26
C TYR A 100 11.63 -15.49 -5.99
N CYS A 101 10.79 -15.77 -5.00
CA CYS A 101 11.06 -16.75 -3.95
C CYS A 101 10.00 -17.87 -4.00
N VAL A 102 10.25 -18.97 -3.31
CA VAL A 102 9.24 -20.01 -3.06
C VAL A 102 8.89 -20.03 -1.58
N GLU A 103 7.60 -19.95 -1.27
CA GLU A 103 7.08 -20.09 0.08
C GLU A 103 5.83 -20.99 0.09
N TYR A 104 5.84 -22.03 0.93
CA TYR A 104 4.82 -23.10 0.94
C TYR A 104 4.49 -23.68 -0.46
N GLY A 105 5.52 -23.81 -1.31
CA GLY A 105 5.38 -24.29 -2.69
C GLY A 105 4.76 -23.28 -3.67
N GLN A 106 4.47 -22.05 -3.23
CA GLN A 106 3.97 -20.97 -4.07
C GLN A 106 5.08 -20.00 -4.45
N HIS A 107 5.05 -19.50 -5.69
CA HIS A 107 5.99 -18.49 -6.15
C HIS A 107 5.50 -17.10 -5.73
N VAL A 108 6.36 -16.36 -5.02
CA VAL A 108 6.19 -14.91 -4.84
C VAL A 108 7.15 -14.23 -5.80
N SER A 109 6.62 -13.81 -6.94
CA SER A 109 7.39 -13.18 -8.01
C SER A 109 7.63 -11.70 -7.75
N ASN A 110 8.74 -11.17 -8.25
CA ASN A 110 8.95 -9.72 -8.37
C ASN A 110 7.91 -9.09 -9.29
N ALA A 111 7.81 -7.75 -9.21
CA ALA A 111 7.03 -7.01 -10.19
C ALA A 111 7.58 -7.28 -11.61
N GLY A 112 6.70 -7.25 -12.60
CA GLY A 112 7.13 -7.24 -14.00
C GLY A 112 7.42 -5.81 -14.45
N ASN A 113 8.24 -5.68 -15.48
CA ASN A 113 8.52 -4.42 -16.15
C ASN A 113 8.23 -4.59 -17.65
N PRO A 114 7.64 -3.59 -18.35
CA PRO A 114 7.45 -3.62 -19.81
C PRO A 114 8.65 -4.08 -20.64
N ASP A 115 9.88 -3.83 -20.17
CA ASP A 115 11.11 -4.21 -20.87
C ASP A 115 11.50 -5.69 -20.69
N GLN A 116 10.81 -6.42 -19.82
CA GLN A 116 11.06 -7.83 -19.53
C GLN A 116 9.78 -8.65 -19.70
N ASN A 117 9.84 -9.73 -20.48
CA ASN A 117 8.75 -10.71 -20.57
C ASN A 117 8.76 -11.64 -19.35
N GLY A 118 8.55 -11.08 -18.15
CA GLY A 118 8.54 -11.81 -16.89
C GLY A 118 8.79 -10.94 -15.66
N PRO A 119 8.93 -11.57 -14.47
CA PRO A 119 9.35 -10.88 -13.26
C PRO A 119 10.75 -10.26 -13.43
N GLU A 120 10.96 -9.07 -12.87
CA GLU A 120 12.28 -8.44 -12.83
C GLU A 120 13.28 -9.33 -12.09
N THR A 121 14.50 -9.43 -12.62
CA THR A 121 15.62 -10.12 -11.96
C THR A 121 16.74 -9.11 -11.69
N TYR A 122 17.23 -9.10 -10.46
CA TYR A 122 18.28 -8.17 -10.04
C TYR A 122 19.61 -8.86 -9.72
N GLY A 123 19.63 -10.20 -9.60
CA GLY A 123 20.85 -10.94 -9.28
C GLY A 123 21.33 -10.63 -7.86
N ASN A 124 22.63 -10.33 -7.70
CA ASN A 124 23.20 -10.03 -6.38
C ASN A 124 22.83 -8.61 -5.93
N VAL A 125 22.07 -8.52 -4.84
CA VAL A 125 21.61 -7.26 -4.24
C VAL A 125 21.80 -7.27 -2.73
N THR A 126 21.82 -6.09 -2.15
CA THR A 126 21.78 -5.89 -0.69
C THR A 126 20.35 -5.72 -0.18
N LEU A 127 20.13 -5.82 1.13
CA LEU A 127 18.83 -5.51 1.74
C LEU A 127 18.38 -4.08 1.41
N ALA A 128 19.31 -3.11 1.43
CA ALA A 128 19.02 -1.72 1.07
C ALA A 128 18.51 -1.60 -0.37
N GLN A 129 19.18 -2.25 -1.33
CA GLN A 129 18.74 -2.29 -2.73
C GLN A 129 17.41 -3.04 -2.89
N GLY A 130 17.21 -4.12 -2.13
CA GLY A 130 15.94 -4.84 -2.08
C GLY A 130 14.79 -3.95 -1.65
N PHE A 131 15.02 -3.06 -0.68
CA PHE A 131 14.02 -2.09 -0.23
C PHE A 131 13.79 -0.99 -1.26
N GLU A 132 14.86 -0.41 -1.81
CA GLU A 132 14.84 0.65 -2.83
C GLU A 132 14.07 0.23 -4.08
N HIS A 133 14.35 -0.96 -4.61
CA HIS A 133 13.70 -1.49 -5.81
C HIS A 133 12.43 -2.29 -5.51
N SER A 134 12.00 -2.35 -4.24
CA SER A 134 10.82 -3.12 -3.84
C SER A 134 10.89 -4.59 -4.32
N ILE A 135 12.03 -5.25 -4.17
CA ILE A 135 12.26 -6.63 -4.63
C ILE A 135 11.49 -7.62 -3.75
N ASN A 136 10.58 -8.40 -4.33
CA ASN A 136 9.74 -9.34 -3.58
C ASN A 136 10.53 -10.54 -3.08
N SER A 137 11.47 -11.08 -3.89
CA SER A 137 12.29 -12.22 -3.47
C SER A 137 13.09 -11.92 -2.19
N VAL A 138 13.70 -10.73 -2.08
CA VAL A 138 14.42 -10.29 -0.88
C VAL A 138 13.50 -10.29 0.34
N PHE A 139 12.36 -9.60 0.26
CA PHE A 139 11.45 -9.46 1.41
C PHE A 139 10.73 -10.74 1.78
N CYS A 140 10.49 -11.62 0.82
CA CYS A 140 10.03 -12.97 1.10
C CYS A 140 11.06 -13.75 1.91
N ASN A 141 12.33 -13.77 1.49
CA ASN A 141 13.38 -14.49 2.21
C ASN A 141 13.64 -13.90 3.60
N VAL A 142 13.55 -12.57 3.75
CA VAL A 142 13.61 -11.91 5.06
C VAL A 142 12.44 -12.39 5.95
N GLY A 143 11.20 -12.32 5.45
CA GLY A 143 10.02 -12.75 6.21
C GLY A 143 10.07 -14.21 6.66
N LYS A 144 10.55 -15.10 5.78
CA LYS A 144 10.78 -16.52 6.09
C LYS A 144 11.77 -16.74 7.22
N HIS A 145 12.79 -15.89 7.30
CA HIS A 145 13.85 -16.03 8.30
C HIS A 145 13.45 -15.45 9.66
N ILE A 146 12.87 -14.25 9.68
CA ILE A 146 12.54 -13.56 10.93
C ILE A 146 11.24 -14.07 11.58
N GLY A 147 10.39 -14.76 10.81
CA GLY A 147 9.13 -15.30 11.31
C GLY A 147 8.06 -14.21 11.56
N GLY A 148 6.98 -14.61 12.22
CA GLY A 148 5.83 -13.74 12.51
C GLY A 148 5.52 -13.56 14.00
N GLU A 149 6.41 -14.01 14.88
CA GLU A 149 6.28 -13.96 16.35
C GLU A 149 7.26 -12.98 16.98
#